data_AF-A0A2X3KKE6-F1
#
_entry.id   AF-A0A2X3KKE6-F1
#
_cell.length_a   1.000
_cell.length_b   1.000
_cell.length_c   1.000
_cell.angle_alpha   90.00
_cell.angle_beta   90.00
_cell.angle_gamma   90.00
#
_symmetry.space_group_name_H-M   'P 1'
#
loop_
_entity.id
_entity.type
_entity.pdbx_description
1 polymer ?
#
loop_
_entity_poly.entity_id
_entity_poly.type
_entity_poly.pdbx_seq_one_letter_code
_entity_poly.pdbx_strand_id
1 'polypeptide(L)'
;MSNPAYLWLTDENDSPIIGSCLMPTRTGSIELRAVNHHVWLPTDNNTGKLTGTRLHTPVKIQKEFDRTTPLLFRALCEGRTLRSATLKMYRINEAGLEVEYLT
;
A
#
# COMPACT_ATOMS: atom_id res chain seq x y z
N MET A 1 7.42 8.48 -17.63
CA MET A 1 7.88 7.57 -16.55
C MET A 1 6.68 7.25 -15.68
N SER A 2 6.54 6.01 -15.19
CA SER A 2 5.45 5.66 -14.27
C SER A 2 5.74 6.26 -12.90
N ASN A 3 4.81 7.01 -12.34
CA ASN A 3 4.97 7.56 -10.99
C ASN A 3 4.82 6.43 -9.95
N PRO A 4 5.70 6.36 -8.94
CA PRO A 4 5.60 5.38 -7.87
C PRO A 4 4.38 5.63 -7.00
N ALA A 5 3.90 4.57 -6.34
CA ALA A 5 2.86 4.70 -5.32
C ALA A 5 3.49 5.05 -3.97
N TYR A 6 2.74 5.70 -3.09
CA TYR A 6 3.22 6.12 -1.79
C TYR A 6 2.33 5.57 -0.69
N LEU A 7 2.94 5.15 0.41
CA LEU A 7 2.26 4.50 1.51
C LEU A 7 2.45 5.29 2.81
N TRP A 8 1.35 5.51 3.51
CA TRP A 8 1.32 6.03 4.87
C TRP A 8 0.83 4.92 5.79
N LEU A 9 1.58 4.66 6.84
CA LEU A 9 1.25 3.67 7.86
C LEU A 9 1.07 4.36 9.20
N THR A 10 0.07 3.91 9.96
CA THR A 10 -0.10 4.29 11.36
C THR A 10 0.00 3.05 12.23
N ASP A 11 0.80 3.14 13.28
CA ASP A 11 0.94 2.08 14.27
C ASP A 11 -0.34 1.93 15.13
N GLU A 12 -0.36 0.90 15.97
CA GLU A 12 -1.44 0.60 16.92
C GLU A 12 -1.79 1.78 17.86
N ASN A 13 -0.79 2.62 18.16
CA ASN A 13 -0.92 3.80 19.02
C ASN A 13 -1.21 5.10 18.25
N ASP A 14 -1.80 5.02 17.05
CA ASP A 14 -2.06 6.19 16.16
C ASP A 14 -0.81 6.97 15.74
N SER A 15 0.38 6.43 16.00
CA SER A 15 1.64 7.10 15.69
C SER A 15 2.02 6.83 14.21
N PRO A 16 2.31 7.87 13.41
CA PRO A 16 2.68 7.68 12.01
C PRO A 16 4.06 7.02 11.90
N ILE A 17 4.18 6.00 11.06
CA ILE A 17 5.46 5.40 10.70
C ILE A 17 6.08 6.25 9.59
N ILE A 18 7.09 7.04 9.95
CA ILE A 18 7.70 8.02 9.04
C ILE A 18 8.66 7.32 8.07
N GLY A 19 8.36 7.39 6.78
CA GLY A 19 9.17 6.94 5.66
C GLY A 19 10.35 7.85 5.32
N SER A 20 11.08 7.49 4.26
CA SER A 20 12.24 8.24 3.77
C SER A 20 11.92 9.32 2.74
N CYS A 21 10.68 9.43 2.24
CA CYS A 21 10.35 10.39 1.19
C CYS A 21 10.51 11.84 1.66
N LEU A 22 11.27 12.63 0.89
CA LEU A 22 11.56 14.05 1.16
C LEU A 22 10.77 15.00 0.25
N MET A 23 9.91 14.48 -0.62
CA MET A 23 9.12 15.32 -1.53
C MET A 23 8.13 16.16 -0.70
N PRO A 24 8.04 17.50 -0.86
CA PRO A 24 7.24 18.36 0.02
C PRO A 24 5.77 17.95 0.14
N THR A 25 5.17 17.48 -0.95
CA THR A 25 3.76 17.06 -1.00
C THR A 25 3.52 15.66 -0.41
N ARG A 26 4.58 14.88 -0.16
CA ARG A 26 4.52 13.48 0.30
C ARG A 26 5.55 13.18 1.39
N THR A 27 5.95 14.20 2.15
CA THR A 27 7.04 14.07 3.11
C THR A 27 6.69 13.03 4.17
N GLY A 28 7.65 12.15 4.47
CA GLY A 28 7.47 11.09 5.45
C GLY A 28 6.62 9.90 4.97
N SER A 29 6.25 9.85 3.70
CA SER A 29 5.66 8.66 3.09
C SER A 29 6.71 7.62 2.72
N ILE A 30 6.26 6.38 2.55
CA ILE A 30 7.07 5.26 2.07
C ILE A 30 6.88 5.14 0.55
N GLU A 31 7.95 5.31 -0.21
CA GLU A 31 7.91 5.13 -1.66
C GLU A 31 7.88 3.65 -2.05
N LEU A 32 6.97 3.30 -2.94
CA LEU A 32 6.73 1.94 -3.39
C LEU A 32 7.08 1.78 -4.87
N ARG A 33 7.84 0.73 -5.16
CA ARG A 33 8.18 0.32 -6.53
C ARG A 33 7.07 -0.48 -7.19
N ALA A 34 6.36 -1.30 -6.42
CA ALA A 34 5.25 -2.10 -6.92
C ALA A 34 4.20 -2.37 -5.84
N VAL A 35 2.94 -2.47 -6.27
CA VAL A 35 1.81 -2.90 -5.45
C VAL A 35 1.03 -3.94 -6.22
N ASN A 36 0.72 -5.06 -5.58
CA ASN A 36 -0.09 -6.13 -6.12
C ASN A 36 -1.16 -6.51 -5.10
N HIS A 37 -2.43 -6.47 -5.52
CA HIS A 37 -3.55 -6.91 -4.70
C HIS A 37 -4.54 -7.63 -5.60
N HIS A 38 -5.05 -8.76 -5.13
CA HIS A 38 -6.00 -9.57 -5.89
C HIS A 38 -7.25 -9.84 -5.04
N VAL A 39 -8.40 -9.55 -5.63
CA VAL A 39 -9.71 -9.86 -5.07
C VAL A 39 -10.43 -10.69 -6.10
N TRP A 40 -10.91 -11.87 -5.70
CA TRP A 40 -11.57 -12.78 -6.62
C TRP A 40 -12.82 -13.38 -6.03
N LEU A 41 -13.70 -13.84 -6.92
CA LEU A 41 -14.93 -14.52 -6.56
C LEU A 41 -14.76 -16.02 -6.84
N PRO A 42 -15.00 -16.89 -5.84
CA PRO A 42 -14.91 -18.32 -6.05
C PRO A 42 -16.01 -18.79 -7.01
N THR A 43 -15.60 -19.66 -7.93
CA THR A 43 -16.46 -20.28 -8.94
C THR A 43 -16.42 -21.79 -8.80
N ASP A 44 -17.55 -22.44 -9.03
CA ASP A 44 -17.65 -23.89 -9.13
C ASP A 44 -16.85 -24.40 -10.33
N ASN A 45 -16.03 -25.44 -10.12
CA ASN A 45 -15.08 -25.91 -11.13
C ASN A 45 -15.76 -26.61 -12.32
N ASN A 46 -16.96 -27.15 -12.13
CA ASN A 46 -17.69 -27.87 -13.19
C ASN A 46 -18.64 -26.96 -13.97
N THR A 47 -19.29 -26.01 -13.30
CA THR A 47 -20.35 -25.18 -13.89
C THR A 47 -19.96 -23.71 -14.11
N GLY A 48 -18.86 -23.25 -13.51
CA GLY A 48 -18.45 -21.84 -13.54
C GLY A 48 -19.35 -20.89 -12.75
N LYS A 49 -20.36 -21.41 -12.03
CA LYS A 49 -21.26 -20.59 -11.22
C LYS A 49 -20.53 -20.04 -10.00
N LEU A 50 -20.87 -18.82 -9.59
CA LEU A 50 -20.31 -18.20 -8.39
C LEU A 50 -20.77 -18.98 -7.15
N THR A 51 -19.81 -19.43 -6.33
CA THR A 51 -20.07 -20.29 -5.16
C THR A 51 -19.98 -19.56 -3.84
N GLY A 52 -19.54 -18.30 -3.82
CA GLY A 52 -19.33 -17.56 -2.59
C GLY A 52 -19.12 -16.07 -2.78
N THR A 53 -18.73 -15.43 -1.67
CA THR A 53 -18.45 -14.00 -1.60
C THR A 53 -17.02 -13.69 -2.03
N ARG A 54 -16.71 -12.40 -2.15
CA ARG A 54 -15.40 -11.91 -2.58
C ARG A 54 -14.33 -12.34 -1.56
N LEU A 55 -13.25 -12.92 -2.04
CA LEU A 55 -12.10 -13.32 -1.25
C LEU A 55 -10.96 -12.34 -1.50
N HIS A 56 -10.49 -11.71 -0.43
CA HIS A 56 -9.34 -10.81 -0.45
C HIS A 56 -8.06 -11.62 -0.24
N THR A 57 -7.10 -11.45 -1.14
CA THR A 57 -5.72 -11.91 -0.92
C THR A 57 -4.89 -10.80 -0.27
N PRO A 58 -3.78 -11.13 0.39
CA PRO A 58 -2.93 -10.10 1.00
C PRO A 58 -2.43 -9.08 -0.01
N VAL A 59 -2.39 -7.80 0.38
CA VAL A 59 -1.74 -6.75 -0.39
C VAL A 59 -0.23 -6.97 -0.32
N LYS A 60 0.40 -7.17 -1.48
CA LYS A 60 1.84 -7.34 -1.62
C LYS A 60 2.46 -6.04 -2.10
N ILE A 61 3.44 -5.55 -1.37
CA ILE A 61 4.07 -4.26 -1.64
C ILE A 61 5.58 -4.49 -1.78
N GLN A 62 6.19 -3.85 -2.77
CA GLN A 62 7.63 -3.80 -2.95
C GLN A 62 8.13 -2.39 -2.70
N LYS A 63 9.05 -2.26 -1.77
CA LYS A 63 9.70 -1.00 -1.40
C LYS A 63 11.21 -1.17 -1.35
N GLU A 64 11.93 -0.06 -1.37
CA GLU A 64 13.36 -0.06 -1.06
C GLU A 64 13.61 -0.19 0.45
N PHE A 65 14.80 -0.67 0.81
CA PHE A 65 15.25 -0.68 2.20
C PHE A 65 15.43 0.76 2.69
N ASP A 66 14.59 1.15 3.65
CA ASP A 66 14.65 2.46 4.31
C ASP A 66 14.54 2.29 5.84
N ARG A 67 14.44 3.43 6.54
CA ARG A 67 14.26 3.48 8.00
C ARG A 67 13.01 2.75 8.52
N THR A 68 12.01 2.47 7.68
CA THR A 68 10.78 1.77 8.09
C THR A 68 10.93 0.26 8.04
N THR A 69 11.89 -0.26 7.29
CA THR A 69 12.21 -1.69 7.21
C THR A 69 12.32 -2.39 8.58
N PRO A 70 13.15 -1.92 9.54
CA PRO A 70 13.24 -2.56 10.86
C PRO A 70 11.93 -2.48 11.64
N LEU A 71 11.16 -1.40 11.48
CA LEU A 71 9.86 -1.24 12.14
C LEU A 71 8.83 -2.24 11.61
N LEU A 72 8.82 -2.46 10.28
CA LEU A 72 7.97 -3.46 9.64
C LEU A 72 8.36 -4.89 10.04
N PHE A 73 9.66 -5.19 10.13
CA PHE A 73 10.10 -6.49 10.64
C PHE A 73 9.73 -6.71 12.10
N ARG A 74 9.83 -5.67 12.94
CA ARG A 74 9.37 -5.74 14.32
C ARG A 74 7.87 -6.03 14.39
N ALA A 75 7.06 -5.29 13.63
CA ALA A 75 5.62 -5.52 13.57
C ALA A 75 5.27 -6.94 13.10
N LEU A 76 6.02 -7.47 12.13
CA LEU A 76 5.86 -8.84 11.65
C LEU A 76 6.19 -9.90 12.71
N CYS A 77 7.34 -9.78 13.38
CA CYS A 77 7.80 -10.76 14.36
C CYS A 77 6.96 -10.74 15.65
N GLU A 78 6.46 -9.57 16.04
CA GLU A 78 5.64 -9.40 17.24
C GLU A 78 4.13 -9.57 16.97
N GLY A 79 3.72 -9.72 15.70
CA GLY A 79 2.31 -9.85 15.31
C GLY A 79 1.48 -8.58 15.58
N ARG A 80 2.11 -7.40 15.52
CA ARG A 80 1.43 -6.12 15.78
C ARG A 80 0.43 -5.80 14.69
N THR A 81 -0.72 -5.28 15.09
CA THR A 81 -1.78 -4.87 14.15
C THR A 81 -1.63 -3.38 13.86
N LEU A 82 -1.22 -3.05 12.63
CA LEU A 82 -1.20 -1.66 12.18
C LEU A 82 -2.63 -1.14 12.05
N ARG A 83 -2.87 0.08 12.52
CA ARG A 83 -4.21 0.66 12.51
C ARG A 83 -4.69 1.04 11.12
N SER A 84 -3.80 1.56 10.28
CA SER A 84 -4.16 1.94 8.92
C SER A 84 -2.97 1.88 7.98
N ALA A 85 -3.28 1.59 6.72
CA ALA A 85 -2.35 1.64 5.59
C ALA A 85 -3.04 2.38 4.45
N THR A 86 -2.64 3.63 4.22
CA THR A 86 -3.20 4.47 3.15
C THR A 86 -2.24 4.47 1.98
N LEU A 87 -2.69 3.95 0.85
CA LEU A 87 -1.93 3.89 -0.38
C LEU A 87 -2.40 5.02 -1.29
N LYS A 88 -1.52 5.94 -1.69
CA LYS A 88 -1.87 7.01 -2.63
C LYS A 88 -1.07 6.90 -3.91
N MET A 89 -1.76 6.97 -5.03
CA MET A 89 -1.16 6.97 -6.36
C MET A 89 -1.32 8.33 -7.02
N TYR A 90 -0.27 8.72 -7.76
CA TYR A 90 -0.18 10.06 -8.33
C TYR A 90 0.05 10.00 -9.82
N ARG A 91 -0.49 11.00 -10.52
CA ARG A 91 -0.29 11.23 -11.95
C ARG A 91 0.04 12.69 -12.18
N ILE A 92 0.79 12.96 -13.24
CA ILE A 92 1.05 14.33 -13.70
C ILE A 92 -0.18 14.78 -14.50
N ASN A 93 -0.73 15.96 -14.17
CA ASN A 93 -1.82 16.57 -14.92
C ASN A 93 -1.30 17.40 -16.12
N GLU A 94 -2.20 17.97 -16.93
CA GLU A 94 -1.84 18.79 -18.09
C GLU A 94 -1.01 20.04 -17.74
N ALA A 95 -1.11 20.53 -16.51
CA ALA A 95 -0.33 21.66 -15.99
C ALA A 95 1.06 21.26 -15.47
N GLY A 96 1.43 19.98 -15.56
CA GLY A 96 2.72 19.48 -15.05
C GLY A 96 2.77 19.26 -13.54
N LEU A 97 1.64 19.36 -12.83
CA LEU A 97 1.54 19.14 -11.39
C LEU A 97 1.20 17.70 -11.07
N GLU A 98 1.85 17.13 -10.07
CA GLU A 98 1.51 15.79 -9.58
C GLU A 98 0.26 15.85 -8.71
N VAL A 99 -0.81 15.19 -9.15
CA VAL A 99 -2.08 15.11 -8.46
C VAL A 99 -2.37 13.68 -8.03
N GLU A 100 -2.93 13.53 -6.83
CA GLU A 100 -3.48 12.27 -6.34
C GLU A 100 -4.66 11.89 -7.22
N TYR A 101 -4.70 10.65 -7.72
CA TYR A 101 -5.82 10.17 -8.55
C TYR A 101 -6.51 8.93 -7.98
N LEU A 102 -5.86 8.22 -7.06
CA LEU A 102 -6.39 7.02 -6.41
C LEU A 102 -5.82 6.91 -4.99
N THR A 103 -6.69 6.58 -4.03
CA THR A 103 -6.37 6.32 -2.62
C THR A 103 -7.17 5.14 -2.09
#